data_AF-A0A7S1YPF6-F1
#
_entry.id   AF-A0A7S1YPF6-F1
#
_cell.length_a   1.000
_cell.length_b   1.000
_cell.length_c   1.000
_cell.angle_alpha   90.00
_cell.angle_beta   90.00
_cell.angle_gamma   90.00
#
_symmetry.space_group_name_H-M   'P 1'
#
loop_
_entity.id
_entity.type
_entity.pdbx_description
1 polymer ?
#
loop_
_entity_poly.entity_id
_entity_poly.type
_entity_poly.pdbx_seq_one_letter_code
_entity_poly.pdbx_strand_id
1 'polypeptide(L)'
;IIRANRCLLVRSPVFEKMLTGNFLESKSEIVDIIGYNGTVLRAVVEYIYMDSCALWNDAKTEPDTLGANKLVSLASAAEYFDLPNLKKQTQKIASGILRSHPAMATMFLEECQSNKWPELEIFAWEVIRSNLPSAWTRDTAHSLSVALIEEIIQ
;
A
#
# COMPACT_ATOMS: atom_id res chain seq x y z
N ILE A 1 -1.78 20.03 -0.57
CA ILE A 1 -0.89 20.31 -1.72
C ILE A 1 0.49 19.76 -1.40
N ILE A 2 1.03 18.89 -2.26
CA ILE A 2 2.40 18.36 -2.18
C ILE A 2 3.21 19.08 -3.25
N ARG A 3 4.32 19.71 -2.86
CA ARG A 3 5.20 20.39 -3.82
C ARG A 3 6.27 19.42 -4.29
N ALA A 4 6.47 19.35 -5.61
CA ALA A 4 7.47 18.51 -6.22
C ALA A 4 8.00 19.17 -7.50
N ASN A 5 9.28 18.97 -7.78
CA ASN A 5 9.93 19.36 -9.03
C ASN A 5 9.54 18.40 -10.18
N ARG A 6 9.00 18.98 -11.25
CA ARG A 6 8.57 18.26 -12.47
C ARG A 6 9.69 17.43 -13.08
N CYS A 7 10.93 17.92 -13.08
CA CYS A 7 12.06 17.19 -13.69
C CYS A 7 12.44 15.92 -12.94
N LEU A 8 12.03 15.77 -11.67
CA LEU A 8 12.24 14.55 -10.90
C LEU A 8 11.04 13.60 -11.03
N LEU A 9 9.82 14.14 -11.14
CA LEU A 9 8.61 13.33 -11.29
C LEU A 9 8.60 12.46 -12.55
N VAL A 10 9.32 12.85 -13.61
CA VAL A 10 9.45 12.03 -14.84
C VAL A 10 10.10 10.66 -14.64
N ARG A 11 10.67 10.36 -13.46
CA ARG A 11 11.09 8.99 -13.10
C ARG A 11 9.92 8.00 -13.04
N SER A 12 8.69 8.48 -12.92
CA SER A 12 7.47 7.70 -13.17
C SER A 12 7.04 7.89 -14.62
N PRO A 13 6.89 6.80 -15.41
CA PRO A 13 6.40 6.88 -16.79
C PRO A 13 5.03 7.54 -16.92
N VAL A 14 4.18 7.42 -15.88
CA VAL A 14 2.87 8.08 -15.84
C VAL A 14 3.01 9.58 -15.65
N PHE A 15 3.83 10.02 -14.70
CA PHE A 15 4.10 11.45 -14.54
C PHE A 15 4.85 12.05 -15.73
N GLU A 16 5.77 11.31 -16.35
CA GLU A 16 6.43 11.75 -17.59
C GLU A 16 5.39 12.05 -18.67
N LYS A 17 4.52 11.09 -19.00
CA LYS A 17 3.45 11.27 -19.98
C LYS A 17 2.51 12.42 -19.60
N MET A 18 2.09 12.49 -18.35
CA MET A 18 1.15 13.50 -17.84
C MET A 18 1.73 14.92 -17.88
N LEU A 19 2.99 15.10 -17.48
CA LEU A 19 3.61 16.42 -17.30
C LEU A 19 4.36 16.93 -18.52
N THR A 20 4.74 16.05 -19.45
CA THR A 20 5.49 16.42 -20.67
C THR A 20 4.72 16.16 -21.95
N GLY A 21 3.65 15.36 -21.89
CA GLY A 21 2.82 15.05 -23.04
C GLY A 21 1.80 16.14 -23.36
N ASN A 22 0.90 15.80 -24.28
CA ASN A 22 -0.17 16.69 -24.76
C ASN A 22 -1.43 16.64 -23.88
N PHE A 23 -1.26 16.63 -22.56
CA PHE A 23 -2.34 16.65 -21.58
C PHE A 23 -2.55 18.06 -21.01
N LEU A 24 -3.69 18.34 -20.36
CA LEU A 24 -3.93 19.65 -19.74
C LEU A 24 -2.97 19.91 -18.59
N GLU A 25 -2.63 18.85 -17.87
CA GLU A 25 -1.70 18.77 -16.75
C GLU A 25 -0.31 19.26 -17.12
N SER A 26 0.11 19.12 -18.38
CA SER A 26 1.42 19.60 -18.83
C SER A 26 1.54 21.12 -18.82
N LYS A 27 0.41 21.84 -18.89
CA LYS A 27 0.38 23.32 -18.80
C LYS A 27 -0.04 23.82 -17.41
N SER A 28 -0.45 22.92 -16.52
CA SER A 28 -0.90 23.27 -15.18
C SER A 28 0.25 23.35 -14.18
N GLU A 29 0.11 24.20 -13.18
CA GLU A 29 0.98 24.25 -12.00
C GLU A 29 0.51 23.28 -10.90
N ILE A 30 -0.78 22.93 -10.91
CA ILE A 30 -1.41 22.03 -9.93
C ILE A 30 -2.09 20.89 -10.68
N VAL A 31 -1.81 19.66 -10.26
CA VAL A 31 -2.40 18.46 -10.83
C VAL A 31 -3.18 17.73 -9.74
N ASP A 32 -4.46 17.50 -10.00
CA ASP A 32 -5.34 16.78 -9.09
C ASP A 32 -5.25 15.28 -9.37
N ILE A 33 -4.76 14.53 -8.38
CA ILE A 33 -4.68 13.08 -8.44
C ILE A 33 -5.80 12.52 -7.57
N ILE A 34 -6.79 11.92 -8.22
CA ILE A 34 -7.98 11.35 -7.57
C ILE A 34 -7.68 9.92 -7.12
N GLY A 35 -8.20 9.52 -5.96
CA GLY A 35 -8.15 8.14 -5.48
C GLY A 35 -7.02 7.81 -4.51
N TYR A 36 -6.13 8.77 -4.20
CA TYR A 36 -5.04 8.55 -3.24
C TYR A 36 -5.00 9.63 -2.16
N ASN A 37 -4.81 9.20 -0.91
CA ASN A 37 -4.61 10.11 0.22
C ASN A 37 -3.26 10.84 0.07
N GLY A 38 -3.18 12.08 0.56
CA GLY A 38 -1.96 12.89 0.55
C GLY A 38 -0.74 12.24 1.21
N THR A 39 -0.92 11.33 2.19
CA THR A 39 0.19 10.58 2.81
C THR A 39 0.80 9.58 1.82
N VAL A 40 -0.03 8.88 1.07
CA VAL A 40 0.40 7.91 0.05
C VAL A 40 1.07 8.63 -1.11
N LEU A 41 0.47 9.72 -1.61
CA LEU A 41 1.07 10.54 -2.65
C LEU A 41 2.39 11.15 -2.22
N ARG A 42 2.52 11.57 -0.95
CA ARG A 42 3.79 12.05 -0.41
C ARG A 42 4.85 10.96 -0.42
N ALA A 43 4.50 9.75 -0.01
CA ALA A 43 5.43 8.61 -0.04
C ALA A 43 5.88 8.26 -1.47
N VAL A 44 5.00 8.36 -2.47
CA VAL A 44 5.35 8.20 -3.89
C VAL A 44 6.37 9.27 -4.32
N VAL A 45 6.12 10.53 -3.98
CA VAL A 45 7.03 11.64 -4.31
C VAL A 45 8.37 11.48 -3.60
N GLU A 46 8.39 11.15 -2.31
CA GLU A 46 9.62 10.87 -1.56
C GLU A 46 10.43 9.74 -2.22
N TYR A 47 9.76 8.65 -2.59
CA TYR A 47 10.40 7.55 -3.29
C TYR A 47 11.03 7.99 -4.62
N ILE A 48 10.32 8.80 -5.42
CA ILE A 48 10.88 9.37 -6.65
C ILE A 48 12.15 10.17 -6.40
N TYR A 49 12.30 10.80 -5.24
CA TYR A 49 13.49 11.61 -4.91
C TYR A 49 14.62 10.76 -4.35
N MET A 50 14.32 9.80 -3.48
CA MET A 50 15.29 9.17 -2.58
C MET A 50 15.37 7.64 -2.72
N ASP A 51 14.54 7.04 -3.58
CA ASP A 51 14.34 5.59 -3.66
C ASP A 51 13.94 4.96 -2.29
N SER A 52 13.34 5.78 -1.43
CA SER A 52 12.91 5.48 -0.06
C SER A 52 11.77 6.43 0.35
N CYS A 53 10.93 6.03 1.31
CA CYS A 53 9.87 6.88 1.85
C CYS A 53 9.67 6.66 3.36
N ALA A 54 9.15 7.68 4.05
CA ALA A 54 8.97 7.64 5.51
C ALA A 54 7.95 6.57 5.95
N LEU A 55 6.91 6.34 5.13
CA LEU A 55 5.83 5.37 5.38
C LEU A 55 6.37 3.96 5.66
N TRP A 56 7.44 3.57 4.97
CA TRP A 56 8.12 2.29 5.19
C TRP A 56 8.78 2.17 6.56
N ASN A 57 9.31 3.26 7.10
CA ASN A 57 9.95 3.27 8.40
C ASN A 57 8.90 3.27 9.50
N ASP A 58 7.87 4.10 9.36
CA ASP A 58 6.74 4.18 10.28
C ASP A 58 6.09 2.81 10.44
N ALA A 59 5.79 2.13 9.33
CA ALA A 59 5.15 0.81 9.36
C ALA A 59 6.01 -0.31 9.98
N LYS A 60 7.34 -0.16 9.98
CA LYS A 60 8.24 -1.13 10.62
C LYS A 60 8.35 -0.90 12.13
N THR A 61 8.35 0.36 12.56
CA THR A 61 8.54 0.72 13.97
C THR A 61 7.27 0.49 14.77
N GLU A 62 6.11 0.90 14.23
CA GLU A 62 4.81 0.80 14.89
C GLU A 62 3.79 0.19 13.92
N PRO A 63 3.79 -1.14 13.76
CA PRO A 63 2.82 -1.83 12.92
C PRO A 63 1.41 -1.70 13.52
N ASP A 64 0.54 -0.98 12.81
CA ASP A 64 -0.87 -0.79 13.17
C ASP A 64 -1.80 -0.92 11.95
N THR A 65 -3.11 -0.88 12.20
CA THR A 65 -4.14 -1.00 11.15
C THR A 65 -4.07 0.13 10.13
N LEU A 66 -3.81 1.37 10.59
CA LEU A 66 -3.70 2.52 9.68
C LEU A 66 -2.46 2.41 8.78
N GLY A 67 -1.37 1.87 9.30
CA GLY A 67 -0.15 1.56 8.57
C GLY A 67 -0.35 0.48 7.52
N ALA A 68 -1.12 -0.57 7.84
CA ALA A 68 -1.49 -1.62 6.89
C ALA A 68 -2.29 -1.03 5.69
N ASN A 69 -3.34 -0.25 5.97
CA ASN A 69 -4.13 0.44 4.93
C ASN A 69 -3.25 1.33 4.04
N LYS A 70 -2.35 2.11 4.65
CA LYS A 70 -1.41 2.99 3.93
C LYS A 70 -0.43 2.19 3.06
N LEU A 71 0.09 1.06 3.54
CA LEU A 71 0.99 0.20 2.77
C LEU A 71 0.30 -0.43 1.57
N VAL A 72 -0.93 -0.93 1.75
CA VAL A 72 -1.73 -1.48 0.66
C VAL A 72 -2.04 -0.39 -0.37
N SER A 73 -2.48 0.78 0.10
CA SER A 73 -2.73 1.94 -0.78
C SER A 73 -1.46 2.39 -1.52
N LEU A 74 -0.29 2.33 -0.89
CA LEU A 74 1.00 2.66 -1.52
C LEU A 74 1.36 1.66 -2.61
N ALA A 75 1.07 0.37 -2.43
CA ALA A 75 1.28 -0.62 -3.48
C ALA A 75 0.36 -0.39 -4.68
N SER A 76 -0.92 -0.08 -4.45
CA SER A 76 -1.86 0.28 -5.52
C SER A 76 -1.45 1.59 -6.23
N ALA A 77 -0.89 2.56 -5.49
CA ALA A 77 -0.33 3.77 -6.08
C ALA A 77 0.92 3.47 -6.91
N ALA A 78 1.80 2.61 -6.42
CA ALA A 78 3.01 2.21 -7.13
C ALA A 78 2.68 1.51 -8.46
N GLU A 79 1.63 0.69 -8.50
CA GLU A 79 1.12 0.12 -9.75
C GLU A 79 0.60 1.22 -10.69
N TYR A 80 -0.25 2.11 -10.20
CA TYR A 80 -0.82 3.20 -11.00
C TYR A 80 0.25 4.13 -11.59
N PHE A 81 1.27 4.49 -10.82
CA PHE A 81 2.36 5.36 -11.27
C PHE A 81 3.48 4.63 -12.02
N ASP A 82 3.33 3.32 -12.26
CA ASP A 82 4.32 2.47 -12.93
C ASP A 82 5.70 2.54 -12.25
N LEU A 83 5.70 2.26 -10.94
CA LEU A 83 6.88 2.23 -10.07
C LEU A 83 7.10 0.81 -9.50
N PRO A 84 7.55 -0.15 -10.31
CA PRO A 84 7.61 -1.56 -9.92
C PRO A 84 8.53 -1.83 -8.71
N ASN A 85 9.62 -1.07 -8.58
CA ASN A 85 10.53 -1.19 -7.45
C ASN A 85 9.92 -0.68 -6.13
N LEU A 86 9.08 0.36 -6.18
CA LEU A 86 8.30 0.84 -5.02
C LEU A 86 7.30 -0.23 -4.58
N LYS A 87 6.56 -0.84 -5.52
CA LYS A 87 5.64 -1.96 -5.25
C LYS A 87 6.37 -3.13 -4.59
N LYS A 88 7.50 -3.56 -5.17
CA LYS A 88 8.31 -4.68 -4.67
C LYS A 88 8.86 -4.45 -3.27
N GLN A 89 9.38 -3.25 -2.99
CA GLN A 89 9.87 -2.88 -1.66
C GLN A 89 8.72 -2.84 -0.64
N THR A 90 7.58 -2.24 -1.01
CA THR A 90 6.39 -2.19 -0.17
C THR A 90 5.88 -3.59 0.17
N GLN A 91 5.87 -4.50 -0.81
CA GLN A 91 5.54 -5.91 -0.60
C GLN A 91 6.49 -6.58 0.41
N LYS A 92 7.80 -6.40 0.23
CA LYS A 92 8.81 -6.97 1.14
C LYS A 92 8.58 -6.52 2.58
N ILE A 93 8.23 -5.25 2.77
CA ILE A 93 7.96 -4.68 4.09
C ILE A 93 6.66 -5.27 4.66
N ALA A 94 5.57 -5.27 3.90
CA ALA A 94 4.30 -5.84 4.32
C ALA A 94 4.44 -7.33 4.69
N SER A 95 5.12 -8.13 3.87
CA SER A 95 5.39 -9.54 4.17
C SER A 95 6.28 -9.71 5.40
N GLY A 96 7.26 -8.82 5.63
CA GLY A 96 8.07 -8.84 6.84
C GLY A 96 7.23 -8.56 8.10
N ILE A 97 6.36 -7.57 8.02
CA ILE A 97 5.42 -7.23 9.09
C ILE A 97 4.48 -8.40 9.39
N LEU A 98 3.88 -9.02 8.37
CA LEU A 98 2.99 -10.17 8.54
C LEU A 98 3.68 -11.39 9.16
N ARG A 99 4.96 -11.63 8.83
CA ARG A 99 5.75 -12.70 9.46
C ARG A 99 6.03 -12.42 10.94
N SER A 100 6.32 -11.18 11.29
CA SER A 100 6.61 -10.79 12.67
C SER A 100 5.35 -10.60 13.53
N HIS A 101 4.23 -10.23 12.91
CA HIS A 101 2.96 -9.96 13.57
C HIS A 101 1.79 -10.65 12.83
N PRO A 102 1.66 -11.99 12.94
CA PRO A 102 0.60 -12.75 12.26
C PRO A 102 -0.81 -12.30 12.59
N ALA A 103 -1.03 -11.71 13.77
CA ALA A 103 -2.32 -11.15 14.20
C ALA A 103 -2.86 -10.04 13.28
N MET A 104 -2.00 -9.41 12.46
CA MET A 104 -2.40 -8.38 11.52
C MET A 104 -2.81 -8.92 10.14
N ALA A 105 -2.66 -10.22 9.89
CA ALA A 105 -2.96 -10.80 8.59
C ALA A 105 -4.43 -10.60 8.16
N THR A 106 -5.34 -10.63 9.12
CA THR A 106 -6.77 -10.34 8.94
C THR A 106 -7.02 -8.92 8.44
N MET A 107 -6.31 -7.93 9.01
CA MET A 107 -6.40 -6.52 8.62
C MET A 107 -5.85 -6.30 7.20
N PHE A 108 -4.72 -6.93 6.88
CA PHE A 108 -4.15 -6.87 5.54
C PHE A 108 -5.09 -7.49 4.49
N LEU A 109 -5.81 -8.56 4.81
CA LEU A 109 -6.79 -9.16 3.90
C LEU A 109 -7.94 -8.22 3.58
N GLU A 110 -8.55 -7.60 4.60
CA GLU A 110 -9.66 -6.67 4.40
C GLU A 110 -9.26 -5.48 3.53
N GLU A 111 -8.05 -4.96 3.76
CA GLU A 111 -7.50 -3.87 2.95
C GLU A 111 -7.16 -4.29 1.52
N CYS A 112 -6.64 -5.51 1.33
CA CYS A 112 -6.35 -6.07 0.01
C CYS A 112 -7.62 -6.27 -0.82
N GLN A 113 -8.73 -6.69 -0.21
CA GLN A 113 -10.01 -6.84 -0.90
C GLN A 113 -10.54 -5.49 -1.42
N SER A 114 -10.34 -4.42 -0.66
CA SER A 114 -10.75 -3.07 -1.04
C SER A 114 -9.88 -2.46 -2.14
N ASN A 115 -8.57 -2.70 -2.08
CA ASN A 115 -7.57 -2.00 -2.91
C ASN A 115 -6.91 -2.88 -4.00
N LYS A 116 -7.37 -4.13 -4.14
CA LYS A 116 -6.97 -5.12 -5.14
C LYS A 116 -5.46 -5.40 -5.17
N TRP A 117 -4.93 -5.97 -4.09
CA TRP A 117 -3.53 -6.43 -4.03
C TRP A 117 -3.43 -7.96 -3.87
N PRO A 118 -3.65 -8.74 -4.95
CA PRO A 118 -3.84 -10.18 -4.87
C PRO A 118 -2.61 -10.94 -4.37
N GLU A 119 -1.40 -10.47 -4.68
CA GLU A 119 -0.18 -11.16 -4.24
C GLU A 119 -0.01 -11.11 -2.71
N LEU A 120 -0.39 -9.99 -2.09
CA LEU A 120 -0.33 -9.87 -0.63
C LEU A 120 -1.51 -10.56 0.04
N GLU A 121 -2.67 -10.56 -0.61
CA GLU A 121 -3.85 -11.30 -0.15
C GLU A 121 -3.54 -12.80 0.02
N ILE A 122 -2.97 -13.43 -1.00
CA ILE A 122 -2.56 -14.85 -0.95
C ILE A 122 -1.58 -15.07 0.21
N PHE A 123 -0.61 -14.18 0.39
CA PHE A 123 0.38 -14.30 1.46
C PHE A 123 -0.25 -14.13 2.86
N ALA A 124 -1.20 -13.19 3.02
CA ALA A 124 -1.91 -13.00 4.28
C ALA A 124 -2.77 -14.23 4.63
N TRP A 125 -3.43 -14.85 3.65
CA TRP A 125 -4.12 -16.13 3.83
C TRP A 125 -3.19 -17.26 4.29
N GLU A 126 -2.00 -17.37 3.68
CA GLU A 126 -0.99 -18.35 4.09
C GLU A 126 -0.56 -18.16 5.55
N VAL A 127 -0.36 -16.90 5.97
CA VAL A 127 0.01 -16.55 7.35
C VAL A 127 -1.11 -16.91 8.33
N ILE A 128 -2.38 -16.63 8.00
CA ILE A 128 -3.52 -16.99 8.85
C ILE A 128 -3.59 -18.51 9.02
N ARG A 129 -3.61 -19.26 7.91
CA ARG A 129 -3.73 -20.72 7.93
C ARG A 129 -2.59 -21.37 8.72
N SER A 130 -1.38 -20.82 8.64
CA SER A 130 -0.20 -21.32 9.35
C SER A 130 -0.19 -20.97 10.85
N ASN A 131 -0.98 -19.99 11.29
CA ASN A 131 -0.97 -19.45 12.66
C ASN A 131 -2.34 -19.48 13.36
N LEU A 132 -3.30 -20.26 12.84
CA LEU A 132 -4.71 -20.34 13.26
C LEU A 132 -4.98 -20.26 14.78
N PRO A 133 -4.23 -20.95 15.68
CA PRO A 133 -4.50 -20.84 17.13
C PRO A 133 -4.11 -19.49 17.75
N SER A 134 -3.18 -18.75 17.14
CA SER A 134 -2.60 -17.50 17.65
C SER A 134 -3.08 -16.25 16.91
N ALA A 135 -3.48 -16.40 15.65
CA ALA A 135 -4.02 -15.33 14.81
C ALA A 135 -5.51 -15.07 15.09
N TRP A 136 -6.21 -16.02 15.72
CA TRP A 136 -7.64 -15.94 16.01
C TRP A 136 -7.91 -15.58 17.48
N THR A 137 -7.81 -14.30 17.78
CA THR A 137 -8.25 -13.74 19.05
C THR A 137 -9.67 -13.17 18.94
N ARG A 138 -10.36 -13.00 20.08
CA ARG A 138 -11.71 -12.40 20.10
C ARG A 138 -11.72 -11.00 19.47
N ASP A 139 -10.65 -10.23 19.69
CA ASP A 139 -10.51 -8.88 19.14
C ASP A 139 -10.36 -8.90 17.62
N THR A 140 -9.53 -9.80 17.08
CA THR A 140 -9.37 -9.99 15.63
C THR A 140 -10.65 -10.51 14.95
N ALA A 141 -11.49 -11.28 15.65
CA ALA A 141 -12.75 -11.78 15.09
C ALA A 141 -13.83 -10.69 15.01
N HIS A 142 -13.79 -9.68 15.89
CA HIS A 142 -14.72 -8.55 15.84
C HIS A 142 -14.36 -7.49 14.80
N SER A 143 -13.09 -7.41 14.42
CA SER A 143 -12.63 -6.48 13.40
C SER A 143 -12.82 -7.01 11.97
N LEU A 144 -13.23 -8.26 11.78
CA LEU A 144 -13.39 -8.89 10.47
C LEU A 144 -14.80 -8.79 9.91
N SER A 145 -14.91 -8.67 8.59
CA SER A 145 -16.18 -8.80 7.89
C SER A 145 -16.73 -10.24 8.00
N VAL A 146 -18.05 -10.38 8.05
CA VAL A 146 -18.72 -11.70 8.12
C VAL A 146 -18.33 -12.59 6.95
N ALA A 147 -18.18 -12.01 5.76
CA ALA A 147 -17.75 -12.73 4.56
C ALA A 147 -16.35 -13.35 4.72
N LEU A 148 -15.41 -12.62 5.31
CA LEU A 148 -14.06 -13.15 5.53
C LEU A 148 -14.05 -14.27 6.58
N ILE A 149 -14.88 -14.16 7.62
CA ILE A 149 -14.99 -15.21 8.66
C ILE A 149 -15.52 -16.51 8.05
N GLU A 150 -16.52 -16.44 7.19
CA GLU A 150 -17.06 -17.62 6.49
C GLU A 150 -16.01 -18.27 5.58
N GLU A 151 -15.19 -17.48 4.89
CA GLU A 151 -14.12 -17.95 4.01
C GLU A 151 -12.94 -18.59 4.77
N ILE A 152 -12.68 -18.18 6.02
CA ILE A 152 -11.67 -18.82 6.88
C ILE A 152 -12.16 -20.16 7.45
N ILE A 153 -13.47 -20.34 7.66
CA ILE A 153 -14.05 -21.53 8.31
C ILE A 153 -14.30 -22.69 7.32
N GLN A 154 -14.44 -22.41 6.02
CA GLN A 154 -14.58 -23.42 4.95
C GLN A 154 -13.26 -24.09 4.59
#